data_AF-A0A090YY55-F1
#
_entry.id   AF-A0A090YY55-F1
#
_cell.length_a   1.000
_cell.length_b   1.000
_cell.length_c   1.000
_cell.angle_alpha   90.00
_cell.angle_beta   90.00
_cell.angle_gamma   90.00
#
_symmetry.space_group_name_H-M   'P 1'
#
loop_
_entity.id
_entity.type
_entity.pdbx_description
1 polymer ?
#
loop_
_entity_poly.entity_id
_entity_poly.type
_entity_poly.pdbx_seq_one_letter_code
_entity_poly.pdbx_strand_id
1 'polypeptide(L)'
;MKPFLPNLVYFEPGTSLFEERIEAAHKVARANYPLGFIVAPIYMHEGREEGYRELFERLYNVLKNTPLSNLSFELIQHRFTKPAKKVIQQRYPNTKPEMDGEKRKYKWGRYGIGKYVYQKDDAKVLEEMIKGYIYEYFPEVEMQYFT
;
A
#
# COMPACT_ATOMS: atom_id res chain seq x y z
N MET A 1 12.74 -1.85 19.88
CA MET A 1 11.89 -2.31 18.75
C MET A 1 12.79 -2.40 17.52
N LYS A 2 12.76 -3.49 16.75
CA LYS A 2 13.58 -3.57 15.52
C LYS A 2 13.06 -2.52 14.51
N PRO A 3 13.94 -1.80 13.79
CA PRO A 3 13.49 -0.88 12.75
C PRO A 3 12.57 -1.62 11.77
N PHE A 4 11.45 -1.01 11.41
CA PHE A 4 10.59 -1.53 10.35
C PHE A 4 11.42 -1.49 9.07
N LEU A 5 11.89 -2.65 8.65
CA LEU A 5 12.65 -2.84 7.43
C LEU A 5 11.86 -3.80 6.56
N PRO A 6 10.66 -3.43 6.09
CA PRO A 6 10.09 -4.19 5.03
C PRO A 6 11.10 -4.15 3.88
N ASN A 7 11.19 -5.23 3.10
CA ASN A 7 11.82 -5.14 1.79
C ASN A 7 11.13 -4.08 0.88
N LEU A 8 10.07 -3.41 1.35
CA LEU A 8 9.44 -2.21 0.80
C LEU A 8 10.23 -0.88 0.94
N VAL A 9 11.25 -0.73 1.81
CA VAL A 9 11.85 0.59 2.18
C VAL A 9 12.49 1.37 1.01
N TYR A 10 12.61 0.83 -0.19
CA TYR A 10 13.38 1.49 -1.25
C TYR A 10 12.65 2.59 -2.06
N PHE A 11 11.37 2.89 -1.80
CA PHE A 11 10.57 3.72 -2.72
C PHE A 11 10.02 5.05 -2.18
N GLU A 12 10.20 5.37 -0.89
CA GLU A 12 9.62 6.59 -0.30
C GLU A 12 10.66 7.52 0.38
N PRO A 13 11.79 7.86 -0.28
CA PRO A 13 12.77 8.77 0.32
C PRO A 13 12.15 10.16 0.55
N GLY A 14 12.56 10.82 1.65
CA GLY A 14 12.09 12.18 1.99
C GLY A 14 10.69 12.23 2.60
N THR A 15 10.16 11.10 3.08
CA THR A 15 8.88 11.01 3.78
C THR A 15 9.09 10.67 5.26
N SER A 16 8.09 10.95 6.11
CA SER A 16 8.09 10.50 7.51
C SER A 16 8.19 8.98 7.59
N LEU A 17 8.90 8.49 8.62
CA LEU A 17 9.05 7.07 8.86
C LEU A 17 7.71 6.43 9.21
N PHE A 18 7.62 5.12 8.99
CA PHE A 18 6.42 4.34 9.30
C PHE A 18 5.93 4.53 10.74
N GLU A 19 6.85 4.43 11.72
CA GLU A 19 6.50 4.57 13.14
C GLU A 19 5.96 5.97 13.47
N GLU A 20 6.46 7.02 12.79
CA GLU A 20 5.97 8.39 12.96
C GLU A 20 4.56 8.54 12.40
N ARG A 21 4.26 7.90 11.26
CA ARG A 21 2.93 7.92 10.64
C ARG A 21 1.91 7.19 11.51
N ILE A 22 2.28 6.04 12.10
CA ILE A 22 1.38 5.32 13.01
C ILE A 22 1.16 6.09 14.30
N GLU A 23 2.21 6.67 14.87
CA GLU A 23 2.05 7.50 16.07
C GLU A 23 1.13 8.71 15.80
N ALA A 24 1.23 9.31 14.61
CA ALA A 24 0.29 10.35 14.19
C ALA A 24 -1.15 9.81 14.07
N ALA A 25 -1.33 8.61 13.49
CA ALA A 25 -2.64 7.94 13.40
C ALA A 25 -3.25 7.68 14.79
N HIS A 26 -2.44 7.24 15.75
CA HIS A 26 -2.84 7.04 17.13
C HIS A 26 -3.32 8.34 17.78
N LYS A 27 -2.60 9.46 17.57
CA LYS A 27 -2.99 10.78 18.09
C LYS A 27 -4.33 11.25 17.53
N VAL A 28 -4.56 11.14 16.22
CA VAL A 28 -5.83 11.58 15.62
C VAL A 28 -7.00 10.69 16.04
N ALA A 29 -6.77 9.38 16.18
CA ALA A 29 -7.78 8.45 16.67
C ALA A 29 -8.18 8.76 18.13
N ARG A 30 -7.21 9.05 19.00
CA ARG A 30 -7.48 9.51 20.39
C ARG A 30 -8.19 10.85 20.47
N ALA A 31 -8.01 11.70 19.45
CA ALA A 31 -8.76 12.95 19.30
C ALA A 31 -10.14 12.75 18.64
N ASN A 32 -10.58 11.50 18.46
CA ASN A 32 -11.88 11.11 17.93
C ASN A 32 -12.14 11.57 16.48
N TYR A 33 -11.08 11.73 15.68
CA TYR A 33 -11.22 11.89 14.24
C TYR A 33 -11.49 10.52 13.59
N PRO A 34 -12.30 10.46 12.51
CA PRO A 34 -12.38 9.28 11.67
C PRO A 34 -10.99 8.89 11.17
N LEU A 35 -10.65 7.61 11.30
CA LEU A 35 -9.35 7.09 10.92
C LEU A 35 -9.51 6.13 9.74
N GLY A 36 -8.63 6.25 8.75
CA GLY A 36 -8.54 5.33 7.63
C GLY A 36 -7.11 5.24 7.13
N PHE A 37 -6.81 4.14 6.44
CA PHE A 37 -5.49 3.91 5.85
C PHE A 37 -5.61 3.61 4.36
N ILE A 38 -4.68 4.18 3.60
CA ILE A 38 -4.50 3.85 2.20
C ILE A 38 -3.28 2.93 2.10
N VAL A 39 -3.51 1.66 1.71
CA VAL A 39 -2.43 0.71 1.46
C VAL A 39 -2.04 0.85 0.00
N ALA A 40 -1.02 1.67 -0.25
CA ALA A 40 -0.59 2.04 -1.59
C ALA A 40 0.89 2.43 -1.67
N PRO A 41 1.58 2.13 -2.77
CA PRO A 41 1.17 1.18 -3.81
C PRO A 41 1.31 -0.27 -3.31
N ILE A 42 0.27 -1.09 -3.48
CA ILE A 42 0.41 -2.54 -3.28
C ILE A 42 1.30 -3.08 -4.40
N TYR A 43 2.43 -3.65 -4.03
CA TYR A 43 3.53 -3.94 -4.93
C TYR A 43 3.98 -5.39 -4.81
N MET A 44 4.07 -6.05 -5.96
CA MET A 44 4.57 -7.41 -6.13
C MET A 44 6.11 -7.41 -6.04
N HIS A 45 6.67 -7.66 -4.86
CA HIS A 45 8.10 -7.86 -4.64
C HIS A 45 8.38 -9.19 -3.94
N GLU A 46 9.65 -9.57 -3.90
CA GLU A 46 10.13 -10.72 -3.12
C GLU A 46 9.97 -10.47 -1.62
N GLY A 47 9.43 -11.44 -0.88
CA GLY A 47 9.12 -11.30 0.55
C GLY A 47 7.94 -10.37 0.86
N ARG A 48 7.02 -10.17 -0.11
CA ARG A 48 5.81 -9.37 0.07
C ARG A 48 4.87 -9.93 1.13
N GLU A 49 4.75 -11.25 1.24
CA GLU A 49 3.81 -11.88 2.19
C GLU A 49 4.23 -11.54 3.62
N GLU A 50 5.50 -11.77 3.95
CA GLU A 50 6.06 -11.41 5.26
C GLU A 50 6.04 -9.89 5.48
N GLY A 51 6.41 -9.11 4.45
CA GLY A 51 6.46 -7.65 4.55
C GLY A 51 5.09 -7.01 4.82
N TYR A 52 4.04 -7.46 4.13
CA TYR A 52 2.68 -6.98 4.38
C TYR A 52 2.10 -7.53 5.69
N ARG A 53 2.43 -8.77 6.07
CA ARG A 53 2.02 -9.28 7.39
C ARG A 53 2.61 -8.45 8.52
N GLU A 54 3.92 -8.18 8.48
CA GLU A 54 4.59 -7.35 9.48
C GLU A 54 4.01 -5.92 9.52
N LEU A 55 3.67 -5.36 8.36
CA LEU A 55 3.00 -4.05 8.27
C LEU A 55 1.71 -4.02 9.12
N PHE A 56 0.82 -4.98 8.92
CA PHE A 56 -0.46 -5.01 9.63
C PHE A 56 -0.30 -5.41 11.10
N GLU A 57 0.63 -6.32 11.42
CA GLU A 57 0.95 -6.67 12.81
C GLU A 57 1.42 -5.46 13.62
N ARG A 58 2.33 -4.65 13.06
CA ARG A 58 2.81 -3.43 13.73
C ARG A 58 1.71 -2.39 13.87
N LEU A 59 0.94 -2.17 12.80
CA LEU A 59 -0.19 -1.25 12.82
C LEU A 59 -1.20 -1.64 13.91
N TYR A 60 -1.54 -2.92 13.98
CA TYR A 60 -2.42 -3.46 15.02
C TYR A 60 -1.85 -3.24 16.42
N ASN A 61 -0.57 -3.53 16.63
CA ASN A 61 0.04 -3.41 17.95
C ASN A 61 -0.01 -2.00 18.54
N VAL A 62 0.03 -0.96 17.69
CA VAL A 62 -0.09 0.42 18.15
C VAL A 62 -1.57 0.81 18.36
N LEU A 63 -2.48 0.33 17.50
CA LEU A 63 -3.88 0.75 17.54
C LEU A 63 -4.79 -0.10 18.44
N LYS A 64 -4.38 -1.31 18.84
CA LYS A 64 -5.25 -2.27 19.56
C LYS A 64 -5.90 -1.77 20.86
N ASN A 65 -5.30 -0.76 21.50
CA ASN A 65 -5.84 -0.15 22.73
C ASN A 65 -6.54 1.20 22.47
N THR A 66 -6.80 1.53 21.22
CA THR A 66 -7.44 2.78 20.80
C THR A 66 -8.87 2.50 20.39
N PRO A 67 -9.87 3.30 20.82
CA PRO A 67 -11.22 3.18 20.28
C PRO A 67 -11.20 3.54 18.80
N LEU A 68 -11.46 2.56 17.95
CA LEU A 68 -11.50 2.72 16.49
C LEU A 68 -12.96 2.68 16.04
N SER A 69 -13.62 3.84 15.98
CA SER A 69 -14.93 3.93 15.34
C SER A 69 -14.77 4.09 13.83
N ASN A 70 -15.38 3.21 13.04
CA ASN A 70 -15.43 3.29 11.58
C ASN A 70 -14.04 3.34 10.91
N LEU A 71 -13.11 2.48 11.37
CA LEU A 71 -11.84 2.30 10.68
C LEU A 71 -12.11 1.84 9.24
N SER A 72 -11.39 2.43 8.28
CA SER A 72 -11.53 2.09 6.86
C SER A 72 -10.19 1.84 6.18
N PHE A 73 -10.21 1.02 5.14
CA PHE A 73 -9.06 0.77 4.28
C PHE A 73 -9.40 0.99 2.80
N GLU A 74 -8.48 1.66 2.11
CA GLU A 74 -8.46 1.83 0.66
C GLU A 74 -7.23 1.12 0.09
N LEU A 75 -7.43 0.24 -0.89
CA LEU A 75 -6.37 -0.61 -1.44
C LEU A 75 -6.06 -0.20 -2.87
N ILE A 76 -4.80 0.13 -3.15
CA ILE A 76 -4.40 0.63 -4.46
C ILE A 76 -3.19 -0.13 -4.97
N GLN A 77 -3.35 -0.91 -6.03
CA GLN A 77 -2.23 -1.60 -6.65
C GLN A 77 -1.29 -0.63 -7.37
N HIS A 78 -0.02 -0.99 -7.43
CA HIS A 78 0.96 -0.24 -8.23
C HIS A 78 0.51 -0.12 -9.68
N ARG A 79 0.56 1.11 -10.20
CA ARG A 79 0.22 1.47 -11.57
C ARG A 79 1.17 2.53 -12.09
N PHE A 80 1.41 2.52 -13.40
CA PHE A 80 2.25 3.53 -14.05
C PHE A 80 1.76 3.80 -15.47
N THR A 81 2.18 4.92 -16.05
CA THR A 81 1.92 5.26 -17.46
C THR A 81 3.22 5.19 -18.25
N LYS A 82 3.13 5.06 -19.58
CA LYS A 82 4.31 5.05 -20.45
C LYS A 82 5.17 6.33 -20.30
N PRO A 83 4.59 7.55 -20.21
CA PRO A 83 5.39 8.74 -19.91
C PRO A 83 6.00 8.73 -18.51
N ALA A 84 5.26 8.28 -17.48
CA ALA A 84 5.77 8.23 -16.12
C ALA A 84 7.00 7.34 -15.99
N LYS A 85 7.03 6.17 -16.65
CA LYS A 85 8.21 5.30 -16.70
C LYS A 85 9.47 6.07 -17.13
N LYS A 86 9.39 6.81 -18.24
CA LYS A 86 10.53 7.60 -18.75
C LYS A 86 10.98 8.66 -17.76
N VAL A 87 10.03 9.39 -17.18
CA VAL A 87 10.32 10.46 -16.19
C VAL A 87 10.96 9.88 -14.93
N ILE A 88 10.46 8.76 -14.42
CA ILE A 88 10.99 8.10 -13.22
C ILE A 88 12.42 7.62 -13.48
N GLN A 89 12.70 6.98 -14.62
CA GLN A 89 14.04 6.51 -14.97
C GLN A 89 15.06 7.66 -15.12
N GLN A 90 14.61 8.84 -15.59
CA GLN A 90 15.47 10.02 -15.68
C GLN A 90 15.77 10.64 -14.31
N ARG A 91 14.75 10.76 -13.45
CA ARG A 91 14.88 11.42 -12.13
C ARG A 91 15.52 10.51 -11.08
N TYR A 92 15.29 9.20 -11.20
CA TYR A 92 15.78 8.18 -10.28
C TYR A 92 16.47 7.07 -11.08
N PRO A 93 17.70 7.29 -11.57
CA PRO A 93 18.40 6.30 -12.40
C PRO A 93 18.59 4.94 -11.74
N ASN A 94 18.69 4.91 -10.40
CA ASN A 94 18.85 3.69 -9.60
C ASN A 94 17.53 3.18 -9.00
N THR A 95 16.39 3.58 -9.58
CA THR A 95 15.07 3.15 -9.13
C THR A 95 14.91 1.63 -9.32
N LYS A 96 14.36 0.94 -8.31
CA LYS A 96 14.09 -0.51 -8.36
C LYS A 96 12.64 -0.94 -8.70
N PRO A 97 11.60 -0.08 -8.74
CA PRO A 97 10.28 -0.51 -9.16
C PRO A 97 10.32 -1.04 -10.60
N GLU A 98 9.74 -2.21 -10.75
CA GLU A 98 9.52 -2.89 -12.01
C GLU A 98 8.36 -2.22 -12.76
N MET A 99 8.67 -1.71 -13.95
CA MET A 99 7.77 -0.97 -14.84
C MET A 99 7.83 -1.52 -16.28
N ASP A 100 8.06 -2.81 -16.44
CA ASP A 100 7.91 -3.54 -17.71
C ASP A 100 6.43 -3.62 -18.07
N GLY A 101 6.10 -3.05 -19.24
CA GLY A 101 4.73 -3.03 -19.74
C GLY A 101 4.27 -4.41 -20.22
N GLU A 102 5.18 -5.30 -20.61
CA GLU A 102 4.86 -6.63 -21.13
C GLU A 102 4.33 -7.57 -20.03
N LYS A 103 4.78 -7.36 -18.80
CA LYS A 103 4.32 -8.09 -17.61
C LYS A 103 3.03 -7.53 -17.02
N ARG A 104 2.42 -6.54 -17.67
CA ARG A 104 1.31 -5.74 -17.12
C ARG A 104 0.12 -5.73 -18.06
N LYS A 105 -1.06 -5.52 -17.49
CA LYS A 105 -2.28 -5.26 -18.25
C LYS A 105 -2.39 -3.76 -18.51
N TYR A 106 -2.52 -3.37 -19.78
CA TYR A 106 -2.84 -1.98 -20.12
C TYR A 106 -4.34 -1.73 -20.02
N LYS A 107 -4.74 -0.76 -19.19
CA LYS A 107 -6.11 -0.24 -19.09
C LYS A 107 -6.21 1.09 -19.81
N TRP A 108 -7.06 1.14 -20.84
CA TRP A 108 -7.34 2.38 -21.58
C TRP A 108 -8.01 3.42 -20.68
N GLY A 109 -7.57 4.67 -20.81
CA GLY A 109 -8.25 5.80 -20.18
C GLY A 109 -9.52 6.15 -20.96
N ARG A 110 -10.58 6.57 -20.25
CA ARG A 110 -11.84 6.95 -20.91
C ARG A 110 -11.70 8.18 -21.81
N TYR A 111 -10.90 9.16 -21.38
CA TYR A 111 -10.72 10.46 -22.06
C TYR A 111 -9.25 10.85 -22.25
N GLY A 112 -8.31 9.98 -21.93
CA GLY A 112 -6.89 10.31 -21.89
C GLY A 112 -6.01 9.07 -21.97
N ILE A 113 -4.76 9.21 -21.54
CA ILE A 113 -3.79 8.11 -21.60
C ILE A 113 -4.19 6.97 -20.67
N GLY A 114 -3.92 5.74 -21.11
CA GLY A 114 -4.09 4.56 -20.29
C GLY A 114 -2.95 4.38 -19.29
N LYS A 115 -3.07 3.31 -18.51
CA LYS A 115 -2.13 2.94 -17.45
C LYS A 115 -1.90 1.43 -17.43
N TYR A 116 -0.72 1.04 -17.00
CA TYR A 116 -0.33 -0.34 -16.74
C TYR A 116 -0.67 -0.70 -15.30
N VAL A 117 -1.34 -1.84 -15.12
CA VAL A 117 -1.68 -2.45 -13.81
C VAL A 117 -1.25 -3.92 -13.82
N TYR A 118 -1.31 -4.62 -12.69
CA TYR A 118 -1.06 -6.06 -12.67
C TYR A 118 -2.05 -6.83 -13.57
N GLN A 119 -1.66 -8.04 -13.98
CA GLN A 119 -2.58 -8.96 -14.63
C GLN A 119 -3.74 -9.29 -13.68
N LYS A 120 -4.87 -9.76 -14.23
CA LYS A 120 -6.08 -9.99 -13.44
C LYS A 120 -5.83 -10.94 -12.27
N ASP A 121 -5.11 -12.03 -12.51
CA ASP A 121 -4.86 -13.05 -11.51
C ASP A 121 -3.88 -12.55 -10.43
N ASP A 122 -2.81 -11.86 -10.84
CA ASP A 122 -1.88 -11.21 -9.91
C ASP A 122 -2.55 -10.17 -9.01
N ALA A 123 -3.42 -9.33 -9.60
CA ALA A 123 -4.17 -8.32 -8.86
C ALA A 123 -5.11 -8.97 -7.84
N LYS A 124 -5.76 -10.07 -8.20
CA LYS A 124 -6.62 -10.85 -7.31
C LYS A 124 -5.82 -11.44 -6.15
N VAL A 125 -4.65 -12.03 -6.42
CA VAL A 125 -3.76 -12.55 -5.38
C VAL A 125 -3.36 -11.45 -4.38
N LEU A 126 -2.99 -10.26 -4.89
CA LEU A 126 -2.66 -9.13 -4.02
C LEU A 126 -3.85 -8.65 -3.21
N GLU A 127 -5.03 -8.55 -3.81
CA GLU A 127 -6.26 -8.15 -3.12
C GLU A 127 -6.62 -9.12 -1.99
N GLU A 128 -6.65 -10.43 -2.28
CA GLU A 128 -7.01 -11.46 -1.31
C GLU A 128 -6.00 -11.54 -0.16
N MET A 129 -4.70 -11.47 -0.47
CA MET A 129 -3.64 -11.46 0.53
C MET A 129 -3.77 -10.27 1.50
N ILE A 130 -3.89 -9.06 0.96
CA ILE A 130 -3.98 -7.84 1.78
C ILE A 130 -5.28 -7.82 2.60
N LYS A 131 -6.42 -8.20 1.99
CA LYS A 131 -7.68 -8.32 2.71
C LYS A 131 -7.61 -9.36 3.83
N GLY A 132 -6.95 -10.49 3.58
CA GLY A 132 -6.73 -11.53 4.58
C GLY A 132 -6.06 -10.99 5.84
N TYR A 133 -4.94 -10.27 5.69
CA TYR A 133 -4.25 -9.65 6.83
C TYR A 133 -5.10 -8.58 7.51
N ILE A 134 -5.78 -7.72 6.76
CA ILE A 134 -6.62 -6.68 7.36
C ILE A 134 -7.73 -7.32 8.21
N TYR A 135 -8.42 -8.35 7.72
CA TYR A 135 -9.47 -9.02 8.50
C TYR A 135 -8.92 -9.85 9.67
N GLU A 136 -7.69 -10.36 9.58
CA GLU A 136 -7.01 -11.03 10.70
C GLU A 136 -6.76 -10.07 11.87
N TYR A 137 -6.31 -8.84 11.59
CA TYR A 137 -5.93 -7.86 12.62
C TYR A 137 -7.05 -6.87 12.97
N PHE A 138 -7.92 -6.55 12.04
CA PHE A 138 -9.00 -5.56 12.16
C PHE A 138 -10.33 -6.17 11.65
N PRO A 139 -10.96 -7.06 12.44
CA PRO A 139 -12.16 -7.79 11.99
C PRO A 139 -13.38 -6.89 11.74
N GLU A 140 -13.48 -5.79 12.49
CA GLU A 140 -14.58 -4.82 12.39
C GLU A 140 -14.13 -3.58 11.62
N VAL A 141 -13.99 -3.72 10.29
CA VAL A 141 -13.44 -2.67 9.43
C VAL A 141 -14.20 -2.53 8.12
N GLU A 142 -14.24 -1.30 7.59
CA GLU A 142 -14.82 -1.02 6.28
C GLU A 142 -13.75 -1.11 5.19
N MET A 143 -13.91 -2.06 4.27
CA MET A 143 -13.14 -2.10 3.02
C MET A 143 -13.83 -1.24 1.97
N GLN A 144 -13.26 -0.07 1.66
CA GLN A 144 -13.90 0.84 0.71
C GLN A 144 -13.77 0.35 -0.73
N TYR A 145 -12.55 0.07 -1.19
CA TYR A 145 -12.30 -0.44 -2.54
C TYR A 145 -10.91 -1.04 -2.73
N PHE A 146 -10.75 -1.81 -3.79
CA PHE A 146 -9.47 -2.21 -4.39
C PHE A 146 -9.41 -1.74 -5.85
N THR A 147 -8.30 -1.10 -6.27
CA THR A 147 -8.16 -0.56 -7.63
C THR A 147 -6.78 -0.71 -8.25
#